data_AF-A0A1Q6ZH63-F1
#
_entry.id   AF-A0A1Q6ZH63-F1
#
_cell.length_a   1.000
_cell.length_b   1.000
_cell.length_c   1.000
_cell.angle_alpha   90.00
_cell.angle_beta   90.00
_cell.angle_gamma   90.00
#
_symmetry.space_group_name_H-M   'P 1'
#
loop_
_entity.id
_entity.type
_entity.pdbx_description
1 polymer ?
#
loop_
_entity_poly.entity_id
_entity_poly.type
_entity_poly.pdbx_seq_one_letter_code
_entity_poly.pdbx_strand_id
1 'polypeptide(L)'
;MNVTSRLCTSTALVCGLALAMYSAAVAQKPAQTPRSHRAGNPSAMAPTAKARDSFKGIAAKLGMSPADLESAYLAAKQANPNLKRGQFVAANMLARNLSEKNPSITTQAILDGLKSGKSIGQTLQGLGLSAADARQAQRQADRDAKEAEKQAS
;
A
#
# COMPACT_ATOMS: atom_id res chain seq x y z
N MET A 1 23.54 -45.04 -19.91
CA MET A 1 24.52 -43.94 -19.77
C MET A 1 23.70 -42.68 -19.53
N ASN A 2 23.66 -41.97 -18.40
CA ASN A 2 24.40 -42.00 -17.15
C ASN A 2 23.43 -41.81 -15.97
N VAL A 3 23.78 -42.48 -14.87
CA VAL A 3 23.19 -42.37 -13.52
C VAL A 3 23.84 -41.19 -12.81
N THR A 4 23.21 -40.61 -11.77
CA THR A 4 23.76 -40.47 -10.40
C THR A 4 23.27 -39.21 -9.66
N SER A 5 22.54 -39.48 -8.59
CA SER A 5 22.16 -38.61 -7.48
C SER A 5 23.36 -38.00 -6.74
N ARG A 6 23.26 -36.75 -6.26
CA ARG A 6 24.11 -36.21 -5.17
C ARG A 6 23.25 -35.26 -4.32
N LEU A 7 22.80 -35.66 -3.13
CA LEU A 7 23.48 -35.76 -1.82
C LEU A 7 23.36 -34.47 -1.00
N CYS A 8 22.72 -34.63 0.15
CA CYS A 8 22.57 -33.68 1.24
C CYS A 8 23.88 -33.02 1.68
N THR A 9 23.79 -31.77 2.14
CA THR A 9 24.67 -31.24 3.18
C THR A 9 23.92 -30.21 4.03
N SER A 10 23.54 -30.66 5.23
CA SER A 10 23.15 -29.80 6.35
C SER A 10 24.34 -28.97 6.81
N THR A 11 24.10 -27.73 7.24
CA THR A 11 24.98 -27.04 8.19
C THR A 11 24.11 -26.26 9.17
N ALA A 12 24.04 -26.79 10.39
CA ALA A 12 23.60 -26.06 11.57
C ALA A 12 24.75 -25.18 12.06
N LEU A 13 24.48 -23.92 12.44
CA LEU A 13 25.44 -23.10 13.16
C LEU A 13 24.75 -22.34 14.31
N VAL A 14 24.74 -23.01 15.46
CA VAL A 14 25.14 -22.58 16.81
C VAL A 14 24.73 -21.19 17.33
N CYS A 15 24.03 -21.27 18.46
CA CYS A 15 23.97 -20.41 19.65
C CYS A 15 24.90 -19.20 19.77
N GLY A 16 24.31 -18.10 20.26
CA GLY A 16 25.02 -17.01 20.93
C GLY A 16 24.07 -16.16 21.77
N LEU A 17 23.76 -16.62 22.98
CA LEU A 17 22.99 -15.90 24.00
C LEU A 17 23.96 -15.06 24.83
N ALA A 18 23.79 -13.75 24.87
CA ALA A 18 24.51 -12.88 25.81
C ALA A 18 23.55 -11.86 26.43
N LEU A 19 23.16 -12.15 27.67
CA LEU A 19 22.63 -11.17 28.62
C LEU A 19 23.76 -10.22 29.02
N ALA A 20 23.52 -8.92 28.91
CA ALA A 20 24.26 -7.91 29.66
C ALA A 20 23.25 -6.98 30.33
N MET A 21 22.97 -7.26 31.60
CA MET A 21 22.46 -6.26 32.53
C MET A 21 23.59 -5.27 32.84
N TYR A 22 23.30 -3.98 32.83
CA TYR A 22 24.03 -3.00 33.62
C TYR A 22 23.04 -2.03 34.27
N SER A 23 23.25 -1.83 35.57
CA SER A 23 22.33 -1.19 36.51
C SER A 23 22.53 0.32 36.64
N ALA A 24 21.57 0.92 37.34
CA ALA A 24 21.68 2.09 38.22
C ALA A 24 21.57 3.50 37.62
N ALA A 25 20.31 3.95 37.60
CA ALA A 25 19.81 5.18 38.23
C ALA A 25 20.77 6.39 38.37
N VAL A 26 20.48 7.43 37.60
CA VAL A 26 20.69 8.83 38.01
C VAL A 26 19.37 9.58 37.93
N ALA A 27 18.92 10.07 39.08
CA ALA A 27 17.78 10.95 39.22
C ALA A 27 17.98 12.22 38.39
N GLN A 28 17.08 12.47 37.42
CA GLN A 28 16.99 13.75 36.72
C GLN A 28 15.69 14.46 37.10
N LYS A 29 15.86 15.61 37.73
CA LYS A 29 14.87 16.65 38.05
C LYS A 29 13.76 16.78 36.99
N PRO A 30 12.46 16.83 37.36
CA PRO A 30 11.42 17.28 36.45
C PRO A 30 11.37 18.81 36.46
N ALA A 31 12.23 19.43 35.67
CA ALA A 31 12.06 20.83 35.28
C ALA A 31 12.72 21.03 33.91
N GLN A 32 12.00 20.64 32.86
CA GLN A 32 12.06 21.26 31.53
C GLN A 32 11.06 20.59 30.59
N THR A 33 10.13 21.41 30.11
CA THR A 33 9.23 21.16 28.99
C THR A 33 9.96 20.58 27.78
N PRO A 34 9.63 19.39 27.27
CA PRO A 34 10.06 19.01 25.95
C PRO A 34 9.20 19.77 24.93
N ARG A 35 9.79 20.84 24.40
CA ARG A 35 9.48 21.35 23.07
C ARG A 35 9.41 20.16 22.12
N SER A 36 8.23 19.96 21.55
CA SER A 36 7.98 19.01 20.47
C SER A 36 9.08 19.16 19.42
N HIS A 37 9.89 18.11 19.26
CA HIS A 37 10.96 18.03 18.28
C HIS A 37 10.33 17.99 16.89
N ARG A 38 10.09 19.18 16.34
CA ARG A 38 9.92 19.39 14.92
C ARG A 38 11.27 19.12 14.26
N ALA A 39 11.51 17.87 13.91
CA ALA A 39 12.65 17.44 13.12
C ALA A 39 12.16 16.51 12.01
N GLY A 40 12.51 16.87 10.78
CA GLY A 40 12.15 16.13 9.57
C GLY A 40 11.08 16.86 8.78
N ASN A 41 11.49 17.86 8.02
CA ASN A 41 10.74 18.28 6.85
C ASN A 41 11.09 17.28 5.74
N PRO A 42 10.28 16.25 5.42
CA PRO A 42 10.28 15.82 4.05
C PRO A 42 9.62 16.99 3.31
N SER A 43 10.27 17.49 2.27
CA SER A 43 9.54 18.10 1.17
C SER A 43 8.66 17.03 0.49
N ALA A 44 7.78 16.40 1.25
CA ALA A 44 6.61 15.69 0.78
C ALA A 44 5.51 16.73 0.88
N MET A 45 5.12 17.26 -0.28
CA MET A 45 4.01 18.19 -0.48
C MET A 45 2.98 18.06 0.63
N ALA A 46 2.93 19.05 1.54
CA ALA A 46 1.95 19.07 2.60
C ALA A 46 0.55 18.91 1.96
N PRO A 47 -0.27 17.98 2.47
CA PRO A 47 -1.53 17.64 1.85
C PRO A 47 -2.44 18.87 1.80
N THR A 48 -2.84 19.27 0.59
CA THR A 48 -3.81 20.35 0.44
C THR A 48 -5.15 19.86 0.98
N ALA A 49 -5.84 20.68 1.79
CA ALA A 49 -7.14 20.31 2.38
C ALA A 49 -8.13 19.75 1.33
N LYS A 50 -8.11 20.27 0.10
CA LYS A 50 -8.96 19.80 -1.00
C LYS A 50 -8.68 18.36 -1.46
N ALA A 51 -7.43 17.91 -1.39
CA ALA A 51 -7.07 16.53 -1.72
C ALA A 51 -7.55 15.56 -0.62
N ARG A 52 -7.45 15.97 0.65
CA ARG A 52 -8.03 15.24 1.80
C ARG A 52 -9.54 15.09 1.70
N ASP A 53 -10.24 16.17 1.36
CA ASP A 53 -11.70 16.13 1.16
C ASP A 53 -12.08 15.18 0.02
N SER A 54 -11.31 15.18 -1.07
CA SER A 54 -11.55 14.28 -2.21
C SER A 54 -11.36 12.81 -1.86
N PHE A 55 -10.46 12.49 -0.91
CA PHE A 55 -10.26 11.11 -0.46
C PHE A 55 -11.23 10.69 0.66
N LYS A 56 -11.95 11.62 1.28
CA LYS A 56 -12.81 11.35 2.45
C LYS A 56 -13.82 10.23 2.21
N GLY A 57 -14.60 10.32 1.13
CA GLY A 57 -15.61 9.31 0.80
C GLY A 57 -15.02 7.97 0.41
N ILE A 58 -13.97 7.99 -0.40
CA ILE A 58 -13.26 6.78 -0.83
C ILE A 58 -12.63 6.06 0.37
N ALA A 59 -12.01 6.81 1.28
CA ALA A 59 -11.33 6.28 2.45
C ALA A 59 -12.33 5.67 3.43
N ALA A 60 -13.45 6.36 3.71
CA ALA A 60 -14.55 5.81 4.50
C ALA A 60 -15.07 4.50 3.89
N LYS A 61 -15.26 4.48 2.56
CA LYS A 61 -15.71 3.28 1.86
C LYS A 61 -14.71 2.15 2.01
N LEU A 62 -13.40 2.40 1.97
CA LEU A 62 -12.31 1.40 2.08
C LEU A 62 -11.94 1.03 3.53
N GLY A 63 -12.50 1.69 4.54
CA GLY A 63 -12.13 1.51 5.95
C GLY A 63 -10.75 2.08 6.31
N MET A 64 -10.28 3.07 5.54
CA MET A 64 -8.99 3.76 5.76
C MET A 64 -9.21 5.21 6.19
N SER A 65 -8.18 5.82 6.80
CA SER A 65 -8.13 7.27 6.99
C SER A 65 -7.88 7.98 5.66
N PRO A 66 -8.49 9.15 5.40
CA PRO A 66 -8.18 9.96 4.22
C PRO A 66 -6.70 10.33 4.14
N ALA A 67 -6.04 10.54 5.28
CA ALA A 67 -4.62 10.87 5.35
C ALA A 67 -3.72 9.67 4.98
N ASP A 68 -4.09 8.47 5.38
CA ASP A 68 -3.36 7.24 5.03
C ASP A 68 -3.48 6.96 3.54
N LEU A 69 -4.69 7.11 3.00
CA LEU A 69 -4.97 6.88 1.59
C LEU A 69 -4.27 7.91 0.68
N GLU A 70 -4.19 9.15 1.11
CA GLU A 70 -3.41 10.20 0.43
C GLU A 70 -1.91 9.93 0.50
N SER A 71 -1.39 9.53 1.66
CA SER A 71 0.02 9.17 1.83
C SER A 71 0.42 7.98 0.95
N ALA A 72 -0.44 6.97 0.87
CA ALA A 72 -0.26 5.82 -0.02
C ALA A 72 -0.31 6.23 -1.51
N TYR A 73 -1.20 7.17 -1.88
CA TYR A 73 -1.21 7.73 -3.24
C TYR A 73 0.11 8.44 -3.58
N LEU A 74 0.62 9.28 -2.67
CA LEU A 74 1.88 10.00 -2.87
C LEU A 74 3.06 9.05 -3.02
N ALA A 75 3.15 8.01 -2.18
CA ALA A 75 4.18 6.97 -2.29
C ALA A 75 4.08 6.22 -3.64
N ALA A 76 2.88 5.85 -4.06
CA ALA A 76 2.66 5.20 -5.36
C ALA A 76 2.99 6.14 -6.53
N LYS A 77 2.73 7.45 -6.40
CA LYS A 77 3.05 8.46 -7.40
C LYS A 77 4.56 8.72 -7.52
N GLN A 78 5.31 8.61 -6.44
CA GLN A 78 6.78 8.67 -6.50
C GLN A 78 7.34 7.49 -7.30
N ALA A 79 6.78 6.30 -7.15
CA ALA A 79 7.18 5.11 -7.90
C ALA A 79 6.66 5.09 -9.35
N ASN A 80 5.56 5.79 -9.63
CA ASN A 80 4.97 5.94 -10.96
C ASN A 80 4.46 7.39 -11.14
N PRO A 81 5.27 8.30 -11.70
CA PRO A 81 4.91 9.71 -11.87
C PRO A 81 3.66 9.95 -12.72
N ASN A 82 3.32 9.00 -13.60
CA ASN A 82 2.14 9.05 -14.47
C ASN A 82 0.86 8.57 -13.78
N LEU A 83 0.95 8.10 -12.52
CA LEU A 83 -0.19 7.58 -11.77
C LEU A 83 -1.20 8.68 -11.44
N LYS A 84 -2.39 8.54 -12.01
CA LYS A 84 -3.52 9.42 -11.72
C LYS A 84 -4.21 8.99 -10.43
N ARG A 85 -4.76 9.95 -9.68
CA ARG A 85 -5.57 9.69 -8.48
C ARG A 85 -6.67 8.65 -8.75
N GLY A 86 -7.41 8.80 -9.86
CA GLY A 86 -8.48 7.86 -10.22
C GLY A 86 -7.99 6.42 -10.44
N GLN A 87 -6.78 6.24 -10.99
CA GLN A 87 -6.20 4.90 -11.18
C GLN A 87 -5.81 4.27 -9.84
N PHE A 88 -5.27 5.07 -8.92
CA PHE A 88 -4.96 4.62 -7.57
C PHE A 88 -6.22 4.23 -6.80
N VAL A 89 -7.26 5.05 -6.85
CA VAL A 89 -8.56 4.75 -6.22
C VAL A 89 -9.16 3.48 -6.82
N ALA A 90 -9.19 3.36 -8.15
CA ALA A 90 -9.67 2.16 -8.84
C ALA A 90 -8.87 0.92 -8.42
N ALA A 91 -7.54 1.00 -8.32
CA ALA A 91 -6.71 -0.13 -7.87
C ALA A 91 -7.08 -0.61 -6.46
N ASN A 92 -7.29 0.30 -5.51
CA ASN A 92 -7.69 -0.06 -4.14
C ASN A 92 -9.10 -0.67 -4.09
N MET A 93 -10.04 -0.12 -4.86
CA MET A 93 -11.41 -0.63 -4.94
C MET A 93 -11.46 -2.01 -5.61
N LEU A 94 -10.71 -2.20 -6.71
CA LEU A 94 -10.60 -3.48 -7.41
C LEU A 94 -9.98 -4.56 -6.53
N ALA A 95 -8.87 -4.24 -5.86
CA ALA A 95 -8.23 -5.17 -4.95
C ALA A 95 -9.20 -5.64 -3.88
N ARG A 96 -9.93 -4.72 -3.24
CA ARG A 96 -10.91 -5.10 -2.22
C ARG A 96 -12.09 -5.92 -2.77
N ASN A 97 -12.65 -5.52 -3.91
CA ASN A 97 -13.82 -6.19 -4.48
C ASN A 97 -13.48 -7.58 -5.03
N LEU A 98 -12.22 -7.82 -5.41
CA LEU A 98 -11.79 -9.05 -6.05
C LEU A 98 -10.93 -9.95 -5.16
N SER A 99 -10.34 -9.42 -4.07
CA SER A 99 -9.39 -10.15 -3.22
C SER A 99 -10.00 -11.42 -2.62
N GLU A 100 -11.30 -11.42 -2.33
CA GLU A 100 -12.00 -12.59 -1.77
C GLU A 100 -12.02 -13.78 -2.74
N LYS A 101 -12.19 -13.50 -4.05
CA LYS A 101 -12.27 -14.54 -5.08
C LYS A 101 -10.95 -14.81 -5.77
N ASN A 102 -10.07 -13.82 -5.79
CA ASN A 102 -8.81 -13.81 -6.52
C ASN A 102 -7.76 -13.10 -5.64
N PRO A 103 -7.13 -13.82 -4.71
CA PRO A 103 -6.20 -13.23 -3.75
C PRO A 103 -4.91 -12.69 -4.40
N SER A 104 -4.61 -13.10 -5.64
CA SER A 104 -3.50 -12.56 -6.44
C SER A 104 -3.73 -11.11 -6.88
N ILE A 105 -4.97 -10.64 -6.92
CA ILE A 105 -5.30 -9.27 -7.32
C ILE A 105 -5.20 -8.37 -6.11
N THR A 106 -3.98 -7.93 -5.84
CA THR A 106 -3.69 -6.96 -4.78
C THR A 106 -3.55 -5.56 -5.36
N THR A 107 -3.69 -4.53 -4.51
CA THR A 107 -3.44 -3.15 -4.91
C THR A 107 -2.02 -3.01 -5.49
N GLN A 108 -1.03 -3.67 -4.87
CA GLN A 108 0.35 -3.62 -5.33
C GLN A 108 0.51 -4.26 -6.72
N ALA A 109 -0.08 -5.43 -6.96
CA ALA A 109 -0.03 -6.08 -8.27
C ALA A 109 -0.67 -5.23 -9.38
N ILE A 110 -1.76 -4.52 -9.06
CA ILE A 110 -2.39 -3.57 -9.98
C ILE A 110 -1.47 -2.38 -10.24
N LEU A 111 -0.89 -1.79 -9.20
CA LEU A 111 0.03 -0.66 -9.31
C LEU A 111 1.30 -1.02 -10.10
N ASP A 112 1.84 -2.22 -9.93
CA ASP A 112 3.00 -2.72 -10.67
C ASP A 112 2.69 -2.89 -12.16
N GLY A 113 1.49 -3.38 -12.49
CA GLY A 113 1.02 -3.42 -13.87
C GLY A 113 0.88 -2.02 -14.49
N LEU A 114 0.31 -1.07 -13.75
CA LEU A 114 0.20 0.33 -14.19
C LEU A 114 1.58 0.98 -14.36
N LYS A 115 2.52 0.69 -13.47
CA LYS A 115 3.92 1.14 -13.56
C LYS A 115 4.62 0.57 -14.80
N SER A 116 4.26 -0.64 -15.20
CA SER A 116 4.74 -1.28 -16.44
C SER A 116 4.10 -0.70 -17.72
N GLY A 117 3.27 0.34 -17.61
CA GLY A 117 2.58 0.95 -18.76
C GLY A 117 1.33 0.20 -19.22
N LYS A 118 0.90 -0.85 -18.51
CA LYS A 118 -0.34 -1.57 -18.83
C LYS A 118 -1.55 -0.76 -18.37
N SER A 119 -2.67 -0.90 -19.08
CA SER A 119 -3.97 -0.44 -18.59
C SER A 119 -4.48 -1.33 -17.46
N ILE A 120 -5.39 -0.82 -16.62
CA ILE A 120 -6.04 -1.60 -15.54
C ILE A 120 -6.57 -2.93 -16.09
N GLY A 121 -7.32 -2.91 -17.19
CA GLY A 121 -7.87 -4.13 -17.79
C GLY A 121 -6.80 -5.13 -18.24
N GLN A 122 -5.70 -4.67 -18.84
CA GLN A 122 -4.57 -5.55 -19.22
C GLN A 122 -3.84 -6.10 -17.99
N THR A 123 -3.69 -5.29 -16.95
CA THR A 123 -3.12 -5.73 -15.67
C THR A 123 -3.98 -6.83 -15.05
N LEU A 124 -5.29 -6.61 -14.94
CA LEU A 124 -6.23 -7.60 -14.42
C LEU A 124 -6.22 -8.90 -15.25
N GLN A 125 -6.15 -8.80 -16.58
CA GLN A 125 -6.01 -9.98 -17.45
C GLN A 125 -4.71 -10.75 -17.18
N GLY A 126 -3.59 -10.03 -17.03
CA GLY A 126 -2.30 -10.63 -16.67
C GLY A 126 -2.28 -11.25 -15.26
N LEU A 127 -3.20 -10.86 -14.38
CA LEU A 127 -3.40 -11.43 -13.04
C LEU A 127 -4.40 -12.59 -13.02
N GLY A 128 -4.97 -12.96 -14.18
CA GLY A 128 -5.83 -14.13 -14.34
C GLY A 128 -7.32 -13.84 -14.52
N LEU A 129 -7.77 -12.58 -14.59
CA LEU A 129 -9.17 -12.33 -14.97
C LEU A 129 -9.41 -12.50 -16.46
N SER A 130 -10.60 -12.96 -16.82
CA SER A 130 -11.08 -12.82 -18.18
C SER A 130 -11.22 -11.34 -18.57
N ALA A 131 -11.15 -11.03 -19.86
CA ALA A 131 -11.36 -9.67 -20.34
C ALA A 131 -12.74 -9.10 -19.98
N ALA A 132 -13.77 -9.96 -19.94
CA ALA A 132 -15.12 -9.57 -19.56
C ALA A 132 -15.20 -9.22 -18.07
N ASP A 133 -14.63 -10.06 -17.21
CA ASP A 133 -14.62 -9.83 -15.76
C ASP A 133 -13.77 -8.63 -15.39
N ALA A 134 -12.61 -8.44 -16.02
CA ALA A 134 -11.78 -7.26 -15.83
C ALA A 134 -12.54 -5.96 -16.16
N ARG A 135 -13.27 -5.94 -17.29
CA ARG A 135 -14.10 -4.80 -17.68
C ARG A 135 -15.25 -4.57 -16.70
N GLN A 136 -15.91 -5.64 -16.25
CA GLN A 136 -16.98 -5.54 -15.27
C GLN A 136 -16.50 -5.02 -13.92
N ALA A 137 -15.39 -5.56 -13.43
CA ALA A 137 -14.77 -5.13 -12.19
C ALA A 137 -14.33 -3.67 -12.25
N GLN A 138 -13.73 -3.24 -13.36
CA GLN A 138 -13.37 -1.83 -13.55
C GLN A 138 -14.60 -0.92 -13.51
N ARG A 139 -15.67 -1.26 -14.24
CA ARG A 139 -16.93 -0.50 -14.19
C ARG A 139 -17.53 -0.45 -12.79
N GLN A 140 -17.44 -1.55 -12.04
CA GLN A 140 -17.93 -1.59 -10.66
C GLN A 140 -17.10 -0.67 -9.76
N ALA A 141 -15.77 -0.76 -9.82
CA ALA A 141 -14.87 0.10 -9.07
C ALA A 141 -15.09 1.60 -9.39
N ASP A 142 -15.29 1.93 -10.67
CA ASP A 142 -15.59 3.31 -11.10
C ASP A 142 -16.93 3.82 -10.55
N ARG A 143 -17.96 2.95 -10.51
CA ARG A 143 -19.25 3.30 -9.88
C ARG A 143 -19.12 3.49 -8.38
N ASP A 144 -18.50 2.53 -7.70
CA ASP A 144 -18.32 2.58 -6.25
C ASP A 144 -17.52 3.82 -5.84
N ALA A 145 -16.50 4.19 -6.62
CA ALA A 145 -15.72 5.40 -6.38
C ALA A 145 -16.57 6.67 -6.53
N LYS A 146 -17.37 6.77 -7.60
CA LYS A 146 -18.29 7.91 -7.81
C LYS A 146 -19.35 8.01 -6.71
N GLU A 147 -19.90 6.88 -6.28
CA GLU A 147 -20.89 6.83 -5.20
C GLU A 147 -20.27 7.28 -3.87
N ALA A 148 -19.08 6.80 -3.55
CA ALA A 148 -18.36 7.21 -2.35
C ALA A 148 -17.99 8.70 -2.36
N GLU A 149 -17.59 9.26 -3.52
CA GLU A 149 -17.38 10.71 -3.66
C GLU A 149 -18.67 11.51 -3.44
N LYS A 150 -19.80 11.06 -4.01
CA LYS A 150 -21.11 11.70 -3.82
C LYS A 150 -21.61 11.65 -2.38
N GLN A 151 -21.43 10.53 -1.68
CA GLN A 151 -21.86 10.37 -0.29
C GLN A 151 -21.05 11.21 0.70
N ALA A 152 -19.86 11.65 0.31
CA ALA A 152 -19.01 12.50 1.13
C ALA A 152 -19.08 13.99 0.77
N SER A 153 -19.87 14.34 -0.26
CA SER A 153 -20.14 15.71 -0.72
C SER A 153 -21.16 16.42 0.15
#